data_AF-A0A919XK90-F1
#
_entry.id   AF-A0A919XK90-F1
#
_cell.length_a   1.000
_cell.length_b   1.000
_cell.length_c   1.000
_cell.angle_alpha   90.00
_cell.angle_beta   90.00
_cell.angle_gamma   90.00
#
_symmetry.space_group_name_H-M   'P 1'
#
loop_
_entity.id
_entity.type
_entity.pdbx_description
1 polymer ?
#
loop_
_entity_poly.entity_id
_entity_poly.type
_entity_poly.pdbx_seq_one_letter_code
_entity_poly.pdbx_strand_id
1 'polypeptide(L)'
;MGLYEELKTKKEAGMSLNIEELTPEILRRLFIEEEKSDYLNSQLYDVKESKISYRRKKHGITIRNSILDDFLLAKTEEAMKINERYRDKLLVDENLTMISKAITHFAFRNGPIEDMHASPNNQLSQEDMKTLNKFMVNNIAYVFKLIIENRWIELDFLIKHTDMMYGHDWDNAEPDDGDNRKIIEMMIKMQ
;
A
#
# COMPACT_ATOMS: atom_id res chain seq x y z
N MET A 1 -5.03 -29.94 -5.52
CA MET A 1 -3.95 -30.46 -4.63
C MET A 1 -3.23 -29.23 -4.08
N GLY A 2 -2.79 -29.23 -2.82
CA GLY A 2 -2.05 -28.10 -2.25
C GLY A 2 -0.63 -28.04 -2.82
N LEU A 3 -0.03 -26.85 -2.88
CA LEU A 3 1.34 -26.67 -3.35
C LEU A 3 2.34 -27.49 -2.52
N TYR A 4 2.11 -27.58 -1.20
CA TYR A 4 2.94 -28.39 -0.32
C TYR A 4 2.94 -29.87 -0.75
N GLU A 5 1.76 -30.42 -1.06
CA GLU A 5 1.65 -31.82 -1.48
C GLU A 5 2.28 -32.03 -2.86
N GLU A 6 2.13 -31.09 -3.80
CA GLU A 6 2.79 -31.17 -5.10
C GLU A 6 4.32 -31.18 -4.98
N LEU A 7 4.88 -30.31 -4.14
CA LEU A 7 6.32 -30.26 -3.87
C LEU A 7 6.81 -31.52 -3.15
N LYS A 8 6.03 -32.03 -2.21
CA LYS A 8 6.30 -33.29 -1.52
C LYS A 8 6.36 -34.47 -2.48
N THR A 9 5.39 -34.59 -3.39
CA THR A 9 5.39 -35.65 -4.42
C THR A 9 6.61 -35.55 -5.33
N LYS A 10 7.02 -34.34 -5.76
CA LYS A 10 8.25 -34.15 -6.55
C LYS A 10 9.49 -34.61 -5.80
N LYS A 11 9.57 -34.30 -4.51
CA LYS A 11 10.66 -34.75 -3.65
C LYS A 11 10.69 -36.27 -3.51
N GLU A 12 9.54 -36.89 -3.25
CA GLU A 12 9.41 -38.35 -3.15
C GLU A 12 9.76 -39.06 -4.47
N ALA A 13 9.56 -38.39 -5.61
CA ALA A 13 10.01 -38.84 -6.93
C ALA A 13 11.52 -38.64 -7.17
N GLY A 14 12.28 -38.18 -6.18
CA GLY A 14 13.74 -37.99 -6.24
C GLY A 14 14.20 -36.65 -6.79
N MET A 15 13.31 -35.68 -7.04
CA MET A 15 13.71 -34.34 -7.44
C MET A 15 14.23 -33.55 -6.24
N SER A 16 15.40 -32.95 -6.37
CA SER A 16 15.92 -32.02 -5.37
C SER A 16 15.22 -30.66 -5.52
N LEU A 17 14.67 -30.13 -4.41
CA LEU A 17 14.07 -28.81 -4.37
C LEU A 17 15.13 -27.78 -3.96
N ASN A 18 15.41 -26.81 -4.83
CA ASN A 18 16.36 -25.77 -4.53
C ASN A 18 15.70 -24.67 -3.68
N ILE A 19 16.29 -24.36 -2.52
CA ILE A 19 15.79 -23.26 -1.68
C ILE A 19 15.82 -21.91 -2.41
N GLU A 20 16.67 -21.72 -3.42
CA GLU A 20 16.67 -20.47 -4.18
C GLU A 20 15.40 -20.25 -5.00
N GLU A 21 14.69 -21.33 -5.34
CA GLU A 21 13.38 -21.29 -6.01
C GLU A 21 12.23 -20.99 -5.04
N LEU A 22 12.50 -20.95 -3.73
CA LEU A 22 11.53 -20.58 -2.71
C LEU A 22 11.29 -19.06 -2.73
N THR A 23 10.49 -18.62 -3.68
CA THR A 23 10.11 -17.21 -3.86
C THR A 23 9.24 -16.72 -2.70
N PRO A 24 9.10 -15.40 -2.49
CA PRO A 24 8.20 -14.85 -1.48
C PRO A 24 6.74 -15.31 -1.64
N GLU A 25 6.30 -15.51 -2.88
CA GLU A 25 4.95 -15.98 -3.18
C GLU A 25 4.73 -17.44 -2.78
N ILE A 26 5.67 -18.32 -3.11
CA ILE A 26 5.65 -19.73 -2.67
C ILE A 26 5.72 -19.80 -1.13
N LEU A 27 6.59 -19.01 -0.50
CA LEU A 27 6.69 -18.94 0.96
C LEU A 27 5.38 -18.51 1.60
N ARG A 28 4.72 -17.48 1.06
CA ARG A 28 3.45 -17.00 1.56
C ARG A 28 2.38 -18.09 1.45
N ARG A 29 2.26 -18.72 0.28
CA ARG A 29 1.29 -19.80 0.07
C ARG A 29 1.51 -20.97 1.02
N LEU A 30 2.75 -21.45 1.16
CA LEU A 30 3.05 -22.57 2.06
C LEU A 30 2.80 -22.22 3.54
N PHE A 31 3.29 -21.07 3.99
CA PHE A 31 3.29 -20.72 5.42
C PHE A 31 1.98 -20.10 5.91
N ILE A 32 1.37 -19.21 5.12
CA ILE A 32 0.16 -18.48 5.49
C ILE A 32 -1.09 -19.23 5.02
N GLU A 33 -1.17 -19.58 3.74
CA GLU A 33 -2.40 -20.13 3.15
C GLU A 33 -2.59 -21.63 3.45
N GLU A 34 -1.50 -22.40 3.40
CA GLU A 34 -1.51 -23.86 3.66
C GLU A 34 -1.06 -24.21 5.09
N GLU A 35 -0.78 -23.19 5.92
CA GLU A 35 -0.40 -23.29 7.34
C GLU A 35 0.75 -24.26 7.64
N LYS A 36 1.70 -24.40 6.69
CA LYS A 36 2.85 -25.29 6.85
C LYS A 36 3.94 -24.60 7.64
N SER A 37 4.36 -25.24 8.73
CA SER A 37 5.37 -24.70 9.64
C SER A 37 6.75 -24.54 8.97
N ASP A 38 7.58 -23.68 9.55
CA ASP A 38 8.99 -23.51 9.12
C ASP A 38 9.72 -24.87 9.14
N TYR A 39 9.39 -25.77 10.09
CA TYR A 39 9.92 -27.14 10.17
C TYR A 39 9.51 -28.01 8.97
N LEU A 40 8.22 -28.07 8.62
CA LEU A 40 7.76 -28.88 7.47
C LEU A 40 8.38 -28.39 6.16
N ASN A 41 8.44 -27.07 5.98
CA ASN A 41 9.11 -26.47 4.83
C ASN A 41 10.62 -26.77 4.85
N SER A 42 11.27 -26.78 6.00
CA SER A 42 12.70 -27.13 6.08
C SER A 42 12.96 -28.59 5.68
N GLN A 43 12.04 -29.50 6.03
CA GLN A 43 12.10 -30.89 5.60
C GLN A 43 11.89 -31.04 4.09
N LEU A 44 11.09 -30.20 3.41
CA LEU A 44 10.95 -30.25 1.96
C LEU A 44 12.25 -29.88 1.24
N TYR A 45 12.93 -28.82 1.69
CA TYR A 45 14.11 -28.27 1.01
C TYR A 45 15.46 -28.79 1.53
N ASP A 46 15.45 -29.73 2.49
CA ASP A 46 16.66 -30.29 3.13
C ASP A 46 17.60 -29.20 3.71
N VAL A 47 17.01 -28.24 4.41
CA VAL A 47 17.72 -27.12 5.05
C VAL A 47 17.40 -27.01 6.53
N LYS A 48 18.22 -26.23 7.25
CA LYS A 48 17.90 -25.84 8.64
C LYS A 48 16.64 -24.97 8.67
N GLU A 49 15.78 -25.20 9.65
CA GLU A 49 14.57 -24.42 9.91
C GLU A 49 14.85 -22.90 9.99
N SER A 50 15.97 -22.52 10.62
CA SER A 50 16.39 -21.12 10.72
C SER A 50 16.59 -20.43 9.37
N LYS A 51 16.93 -21.18 8.31
CA LYS A 51 17.07 -20.64 6.95
C LYS A 51 15.72 -20.29 6.35
N ILE A 52 14.70 -21.12 6.58
CA ILE A 52 13.31 -20.82 6.18
C ILE A 52 12.79 -19.61 6.95
N SER A 53 12.93 -19.62 8.28
CA SER A 53 12.45 -18.54 9.15
C SER A 53 13.09 -17.19 8.80
N TYR A 54 14.40 -17.17 8.53
CA TYR A 54 15.11 -15.97 8.09
C TYR A 54 14.58 -15.43 6.77
N ARG A 55 14.48 -16.27 5.73
CA ARG A 55 13.99 -15.87 4.40
C ARG A 55 12.57 -15.33 4.47
N ARG A 56 11.70 -16.03 5.22
CA ARG A 56 10.33 -15.63 5.49
C ARG A 56 10.26 -14.24 6.16
N LYS A 57 11.01 -14.03 7.26
CA LYS A 57 11.07 -12.75 7.97
C LYS A 57 11.67 -11.62 7.13
N LYS A 58 12.69 -11.91 6.32
CA LYS A 58 13.31 -10.95 5.38
C LYS A 58 12.27 -10.37 4.40
N HIS A 59 11.29 -11.16 4.01
CA HIS A 59 10.20 -10.73 3.13
C HIS A 59 8.93 -10.32 3.89
N GLY A 60 8.99 -10.16 5.21
CA GLY A 60 7.85 -9.73 6.02
C GLY A 60 6.70 -10.74 6.12
N ILE A 61 6.91 -12.00 5.74
CA ILE A 61 5.87 -13.03 5.72
C ILE A 61 5.69 -13.57 7.15
N THR A 62 4.85 -12.92 7.96
CA THR A 62 4.58 -13.37 9.32
C THR A 62 3.09 -13.44 9.56
N ILE A 63 2.64 -14.27 10.51
CA ILE A 63 1.23 -14.32 10.90
C ILE A 63 0.74 -12.93 11.29
N ARG A 64 1.54 -12.17 12.06
CA ARG A 64 1.24 -10.79 12.43
C ARG A 64 1.03 -9.89 11.20
N ASN A 65 1.95 -9.90 10.24
CA ASN A 65 1.83 -9.08 9.04
C ASN A 65 0.67 -9.53 8.14
N SER A 66 0.35 -10.82 8.12
CA SER A 66 -0.82 -11.33 7.40
C SER A 66 -2.12 -10.83 8.02
N ILE A 67 -2.25 -10.91 9.35
CA ILE A 67 -3.43 -10.38 10.05
C ILE A 67 -3.56 -8.87 9.80
N LEU A 68 -2.44 -8.14 9.82
CA LEU A 68 -2.42 -6.72 9.49
C LEU A 68 -2.81 -6.46 8.02
N ASP A 69 -2.32 -7.26 7.08
CA ASP A 69 -2.72 -7.21 5.66
C ASP A 69 -4.23 -7.43 5.53
N ASP A 70 -4.77 -8.45 6.19
CA ASP A 70 -6.19 -8.79 6.11
C ASP A 70 -7.07 -7.68 6.67
N PHE A 71 -6.60 -7.01 7.72
CA PHE A 71 -7.27 -5.85 8.31
C PHE A 71 -7.20 -4.61 7.40
N LEU A 72 -6.00 -4.19 6.98
CA LEU A 72 -5.80 -2.95 6.22
C LEU A 72 -6.35 -3.04 4.79
N LEU A 73 -6.31 -4.23 4.17
CA LEU A 73 -6.84 -4.48 2.84
C LEU A 73 -8.32 -4.93 2.86
N ALA A 74 -8.96 -4.89 4.03
CA ALA A 74 -10.37 -5.25 4.20
C ALA A 74 -10.72 -6.63 3.63
N LYS A 75 -9.91 -7.66 3.90
CA LYS A 75 -10.10 -9.02 3.37
C LYS A 75 -11.08 -9.87 4.17
N THR A 76 -11.37 -9.51 5.42
CA THR A 76 -12.39 -10.18 6.25
C THR A 76 -13.66 -9.34 6.36
N GLU A 77 -14.79 -9.97 6.67
CA GLU A 77 -16.07 -9.27 6.82
C GLU A 77 -16.01 -8.21 7.93
N GLU A 78 -15.34 -8.51 9.04
CA GLU A 78 -15.12 -7.56 10.13
C GLU A 78 -14.26 -6.37 9.68
N ALA A 79 -13.18 -6.63 8.92
CA ALA A 79 -12.32 -5.59 8.39
C ALA A 79 -13.04 -4.71 7.37
N MET A 80 -13.88 -5.29 6.50
CA MET A 80 -14.75 -4.56 5.57
C MET A 80 -15.70 -3.62 6.33
N LYS A 81 -16.43 -4.11 7.33
CA LYS A 81 -17.34 -3.29 8.16
C LYS A 81 -16.59 -2.17 8.90
N ILE A 82 -15.37 -2.43 9.37
CA ILE A 82 -14.53 -1.41 9.99
C ILE A 82 -14.13 -0.36 8.95
N ASN A 83 -13.65 -0.78 7.78
CA ASN A 83 -13.23 0.10 6.69
C ASN A 83 -14.39 0.99 6.21
N GLU A 84 -15.59 0.44 6.05
CA GLU A 84 -16.80 1.21 5.73
C GLU A 84 -17.11 2.28 6.79
N ARG A 85 -17.03 1.93 8.08
CA ARG A 85 -17.21 2.91 9.16
C ARG A 85 -16.16 4.02 9.14
N TYR A 86 -14.91 3.71 8.79
CA TYR A 86 -13.89 4.74 8.62
C TYR A 86 -14.17 5.62 7.41
N ARG A 87 -14.55 5.03 6.28
CA ARG A 87 -14.97 5.75 5.07
C ARG A 87 -16.11 6.71 5.38
N ASP A 88 -17.18 6.23 6.02
CA ASP A 88 -18.40 7.03 6.27
C ASP A 88 -18.15 8.15 7.28
N LYS A 89 -17.22 7.95 8.23
CA LYS A 89 -16.78 9.03 9.13
C LYS A 89 -15.85 10.02 8.46
N LEU A 90 -15.05 9.58 7.49
CA LEU A 90 -14.05 10.41 6.82
C LEU A 90 -14.69 11.25 5.72
N LEU A 91 -15.47 10.63 4.83
CA LEU A 91 -16.06 11.24 3.64
C LEU A 91 -17.37 11.98 3.97
N VAL A 92 -17.25 13.01 4.79
CA VAL A 92 -18.32 13.97 5.11
C VAL A 92 -17.83 15.40 4.86
N ASP A 93 -18.77 16.31 4.57
CA ASP A 93 -18.46 17.70 4.20
C ASP A 93 -17.66 18.45 5.28
N GLU A 94 -17.89 18.13 6.56
CA GLU A 94 -17.17 18.72 7.69
C GLU A 94 -15.66 18.45 7.62
N ASN A 95 -15.27 17.30 7.06
CA ASN A 95 -13.89 16.90 6.92
C ASN A 95 -13.23 17.41 5.64
N LEU A 96 -13.98 18.04 4.72
CA LEU A 96 -13.49 18.42 3.40
C LEU A 96 -12.20 19.26 3.46
N THR A 97 -12.16 20.25 4.35
CA THR A 97 -10.98 21.11 4.52
C THR A 97 -9.78 20.33 5.08
N MET A 98 -10.01 19.43 6.04
CA MET A 98 -8.96 18.62 6.66
C MET A 98 -8.35 17.68 5.61
N ILE A 99 -9.19 16.94 4.88
CA ILE A 99 -8.77 16.02 3.82
C ILE A 99 -7.95 16.79 2.78
N SER A 100 -8.47 17.91 2.28
CA SER A 100 -7.83 18.65 1.20
C SER A 100 -6.45 19.18 1.57
N LYS A 101 -6.28 19.66 2.80
CA LYS A 101 -4.97 20.10 3.31
C LYS A 101 -4.01 18.92 3.48
N ALA A 102 -4.47 17.83 4.10
CA ALA A 102 -3.64 16.66 4.36
C ALA A 102 -3.14 16.01 3.06
N ILE A 103 -4.04 15.81 2.09
CA ILE A 103 -3.69 15.23 0.79
C ILE A 103 -2.81 16.18 -0.02
N THR A 104 -3.04 17.50 0.02
CA THR A 104 -2.12 18.46 -0.62
C THR A 104 -0.72 18.38 -0.01
N HIS A 105 -0.62 18.25 1.31
CA HIS A 105 0.67 18.06 1.96
C HIS A 105 1.36 16.76 1.50
N PHE A 106 0.62 15.66 1.52
CA PHE A 106 1.12 14.33 1.16
C PHE A 106 1.55 14.25 -0.31
N ALA A 107 0.67 14.63 -1.25
CA ALA A 107 0.83 14.36 -2.68
C ALA A 107 1.55 15.48 -3.45
N PHE A 108 1.63 16.69 -2.90
CA PHE A 108 2.19 17.84 -3.63
C PHE A 108 3.31 18.55 -2.85
N ARG A 109 3.09 18.87 -1.58
CA ARG A 109 4.05 19.70 -0.84
C ARG A 109 5.30 18.94 -0.43
N ASN A 110 5.17 17.69 -0.02
CA ASN A 110 6.30 16.87 0.40
C ASN A 110 7.25 16.57 -0.78
N GLY A 111 8.54 16.41 -0.47
CA GLY A 111 9.56 16.07 -1.47
C GLY A 111 9.99 17.28 -2.31
N PRO A 112 10.05 17.18 -3.65
CA PRO A 112 10.70 18.18 -4.50
C PRO A 112 10.21 19.62 -4.31
N ILE A 113 8.91 19.83 -4.08
CA ILE A 113 8.36 21.19 -3.89
C ILE A 113 8.92 21.84 -2.62
N GLU A 114 9.00 21.09 -1.51
CA GLU A 114 9.62 21.59 -0.29
C GLU A 114 11.13 21.80 -0.46
N ASP A 115 11.82 20.94 -1.22
CA ASP A 115 13.24 21.10 -1.53
C ASP A 115 13.50 22.39 -2.35
N MET A 116 12.64 22.69 -3.33
CA MET A 116 12.70 23.93 -4.12
C MET A 116 12.46 25.18 -3.25
N HIS A 117 11.53 25.07 -2.30
CA HIS A 117 11.24 26.14 -1.36
C HIS A 117 12.36 26.37 -0.33
N ALA A 118 13.00 25.29 0.14
CA ALA A 118 14.14 25.35 1.04
C ALA A 118 15.46 25.69 0.32
N SER A 119 15.46 25.68 -1.02
CA SER A 119 16.65 25.91 -1.83
C SER A 119 17.28 27.28 -1.56
N PRO A 120 18.61 27.36 -1.35
CA PRO A 120 19.31 28.63 -1.17
C PRO A 120 19.22 29.56 -2.39
N ASN A 121 18.82 29.01 -3.55
CA ASN A 121 18.63 29.77 -4.79
C ASN A 121 17.24 30.41 -4.89
N ASN A 122 16.40 30.31 -3.84
CA ASN A 122 15.07 30.91 -3.76
C ASN A 122 14.18 30.54 -4.96
N GLN A 123 14.19 29.25 -5.32
CA GLN A 123 13.45 28.75 -6.48
C GLN A 123 11.93 28.90 -6.33
N LEU A 124 11.45 28.80 -5.09
CA LEU A 124 10.08 29.17 -4.72
C LEU A 124 10.13 30.10 -3.52
N SER A 125 9.44 31.23 -3.61
CA SER A 125 9.26 32.11 -2.46
C SER A 125 8.15 31.61 -1.54
N GLN A 126 8.06 32.17 -0.34
CA GLN A 126 6.96 31.90 0.59
C GLN A 126 5.58 32.29 0.00
N GLU A 127 5.51 33.35 -0.79
CA GLU A 127 4.26 33.78 -1.43
C GLU A 127 3.87 32.87 -2.60
N ASP A 128 4.85 32.36 -3.36
CA ASP A 128 4.61 31.33 -4.37
C ASP A 128 4.04 30.07 -3.71
N MET A 129 4.64 29.64 -2.60
CA MET A 129 4.17 28.48 -1.85
C MET A 129 2.76 28.64 -1.32
N LYS A 130 2.39 29.82 -0.78
CA LYS A 130 1.01 30.09 -0.36
C LYS A 130 0.03 29.99 -1.53
N THR A 131 0.41 30.54 -2.68
CA THR A 131 -0.40 30.53 -3.90
C THR A 131 -0.61 29.10 -4.40
N LEU A 132 0.47 28.33 -4.54
CA LEU A 132 0.45 26.93 -4.99
C LEU A 132 -0.34 26.04 -4.02
N ASN A 133 -0.08 26.15 -2.71
CA ASN A 133 -0.81 25.39 -1.70
C ASN A 133 -2.31 25.71 -1.74
N LYS A 134 -2.69 26.99 -1.88
CA LYS A 134 -4.10 27.38 -1.95
C LYS A 134 -4.77 26.84 -3.20
N PHE A 135 -4.08 26.89 -4.34
CA PHE A 135 -4.55 26.30 -5.58
C PHE A 135 -4.78 24.79 -5.42
N MET A 136 -3.81 24.04 -4.93
CA MET A 136 -3.92 22.59 -4.75
C MET A 136 -5.00 22.22 -3.74
N VAL A 137 -5.06 22.88 -2.58
CA VAL A 137 -6.10 22.62 -1.56
C VAL A 137 -7.50 22.82 -2.14
N ASN A 138 -7.72 23.86 -2.95
CA ASN A 138 -9.03 24.11 -3.55
C ASN A 138 -9.40 23.03 -4.60
N ASN A 139 -8.44 22.61 -5.44
CA ASN A 139 -8.69 21.59 -6.46
C ASN A 139 -8.94 20.21 -5.84
N ILE A 140 -8.13 19.82 -4.85
CA ILE A 140 -8.36 18.57 -4.10
C ILE A 140 -9.71 18.63 -3.37
N ALA A 141 -10.10 19.77 -2.79
CA ALA A 141 -11.41 19.94 -2.20
C ALA A 141 -12.54 19.71 -3.21
N TYR A 142 -12.39 20.19 -4.44
CA TYR A 142 -13.40 19.93 -5.47
C TYR A 142 -13.52 18.44 -5.79
N VAL A 143 -12.40 17.73 -5.97
CA VAL A 143 -12.40 16.27 -6.21
C VAL A 143 -13.09 15.51 -5.08
N PHE A 144 -12.72 15.78 -3.82
CA PHE A 144 -13.34 15.11 -2.67
C PHE A 144 -14.81 15.49 -2.48
N LYS A 145 -15.21 16.73 -2.81
CA LYS A 145 -16.61 17.13 -2.81
C LYS A 145 -17.43 16.27 -3.77
N LEU A 146 -16.95 16.05 -5.00
CA LEU A 146 -17.63 15.18 -5.96
C LEU A 146 -17.77 13.74 -5.44
N ILE A 147 -16.74 13.23 -4.75
CA ILE A 147 -16.78 11.89 -4.14
C ILE A 147 -17.82 11.83 -3.01
N ILE A 148 -17.80 12.78 -2.07
CA ILE A 148 -18.72 12.84 -0.93
C ILE A 148 -20.18 12.97 -1.41
N GLU A 149 -20.41 13.82 -2.41
CA GLU A 149 -21.75 14.06 -3.00
C GLU A 149 -22.18 12.97 -4.00
N ASN A 150 -21.38 11.91 -4.22
CA ASN A 150 -21.63 10.85 -5.21
C ASN A 150 -21.85 11.37 -6.66
N ARG A 151 -21.18 12.46 -7.04
CA ARG A 151 -21.29 13.10 -8.37
C ARG A 151 -20.36 12.42 -9.39
N TRP A 152 -20.56 11.13 -9.58
CA TRP A 152 -19.68 10.26 -10.37
C TRP A 152 -19.55 10.65 -11.85
N ILE A 153 -20.61 11.18 -12.47
CA ILE A 153 -20.57 11.64 -13.87
C ILE A 153 -19.61 12.82 -14.02
N GLU A 154 -19.64 13.77 -13.09
CA GLU A 154 -18.77 14.95 -13.14
C GLU A 154 -17.32 14.59 -12.82
N LEU A 155 -17.11 13.64 -11.91
CA LEU A 155 -15.78 13.11 -11.62
C LEU A 155 -15.20 12.36 -12.82
N ASP A 156 -15.98 11.49 -13.48
CA ASP A 156 -15.57 10.77 -14.68
C ASP A 156 -15.19 11.74 -15.80
N PHE A 157 -16.03 12.77 -16.02
CA PHE A 157 -15.75 13.81 -16.99
C PHE A 157 -14.44 14.56 -16.66
N LEU A 158 -14.27 15.00 -15.41
CA LEU A 158 -13.05 15.69 -14.97
C LEU A 158 -11.79 14.86 -15.24
N ILE A 159 -11.82 13.56 -14.90
CA ILE A 159 -10.66 12.66 -15.06
C ILE A 159 -10.36 12.42 -16.53
N LYS A 160 -11.34 11.91 -17.30
CA LYS A 160 -11.13 11.52 -18.71
C LYS A 160 -10.80 12.71 -19.60
N HIS A 161 -11.45 13.85 -19.38
CA HIS A 161 -11.18 15.05 -20.16
C HIS A 161 -9.76 15.57 -19.89
N THR A 162 -9.32 15.59 -18.63
CA THR A 162 -7.96 16.03 -18.28
C THR A 162 -6.90 15.10 -18.84
N ASP A 163 -7.10 13.78 -18.72
CA ASP A 163 -6.18 12.77 -19.25
C ASP A 163 -6.00 12.90 -20.76
N MET A 164 -7.12 12.95 -21.49
CA MET A 164 -7.12 13.11 -22.95
C MET A 164 -6.39 14.38 -23.40
N MET A 165 -6.53 15.49 -22.67
CA MET A 165 -5.99 16.78 -23.08
C MET A 165 -4.54 17.01 -22.63
N TYR A 166 -4.14 16.44 -21.48
CA TYR A 166 -2.88 16.84 -20.81
C TYR A 166 -2.05 15.69 -20.22
N GLY A 167 -2.65 14.51 -19.96
CA GLY A 167 -2.01 13.44 -19.18
C GLY A 167 -1.54 12.23 -19.98
N HIS A 168 -2.09 12.00 -21.18
CA HIS A 168 -1.89 10.74 -21.92
C HIS A 168 -0.45 10.41 -22.33
N ASP A 169 0.43 11.42 -22.39
CA ASP A 169 1.84 11.26 -22.76
C ASP A 169 2.79 11.15 -21.55
N TRP A 170 2.27 11.12 -20.32
CA TRP A 170 3.09 11.02 -19.12
C TRP A 170 3.42 9.56 -18.79
N ASP A 171 4.46 9.35 -17.99
CA ASP A 171 4.79 8.03 -17.47
C ASP A 171 3.63 7.45 -16.64
N ASN A 172 3.52 6.12 -16.66
CA ASN A 172 2.50 5.43 -15.86
C ASN A 172 2.68 5.73 -14.37
N ALA A 173 1.57 5.93 -13.67
CA ALA A 173 1.59 6.15 -12.23
C ALA A 173 2.11 4.92 -11.47
N GLU A 174 3.03 5.15 -10.54
CA GLU A 174 3.49 4.17 -9.56
C GLU A 174 2.95 4.55 -8.18
N PRO A 175 2.12 3.69 -7.53
CA PRO A 175 1.60 3.99 -6.21
C PRO A 175 2.70 4.06 -5.14
N ASP A 176 2.76 5.17 -4.41
CA ASP A 176 3.62 5.38 -3.25
C ASP A 176 2.75 5.67 -2.01
N ASP A 177 2.97 4.92 -0.92
CA ASP A 177 2.24 5.10 0.33
C ASP A 177 2.90 6.13 1.26
N GLY A 178 4.05 6.70 0.87
CA GLY A 178 4.83 7.64 1.66
C GLY A 178 5.20 7.10 3.04
N ASP A 179 5.56 5.82 3.12
CA ASP A 179 5.88 5.08 4.35
C ASP A 179 4.72 4.93 5.35
N ASN A 180 3.48 5.25 4.96
CA ASN A 180 2.33 5.22 5.86
C ASN A 180 2.13 3.82 6.49
N ARG A 181 2.36 2.75 5.73
CA ARG A 181 2.29 1.39 6.27
C ARG A 181 3.31 1.15 7.38
N LYS A 182 4.55 1.62 7.22
CA LYS A 182 5.60 1.48 8.25
C LYS A 182 5.21 2.22 9.53
N ILE A 183 4.61 3.41 9.40
CA ILE A 183 4.13 4.21 10.52
C ILE A 183 3.03 3.43 11.28
N ILE A 184 2.05 2.87 10.57
CA ILE A 184 0.99 2.04 11.19
C ILE A 184 1.59 0.84 11.93
N GLU A 185 2.54 0.13 11.32
CA GLU A 185 3.23 -1.00 11.94
C GLU A 185 3.99 -0.60 13.21
N MET A 186 4.62 0.59 13.24
CA MET A 186 5.29 1.13 14.42
C MET A 186 4.29 1.45 15.53
N MET A 187 3.17 2.08 15.21
CA MET A 187 2.14 2.43 16.20
C MET A 187 1.54 1.20 16.87
N ILE A 188 1.32 0.12 16.12
CA ILE A 188 0.80 -1.16 16.66
C ILE A 188 1.87 -1.90 17.49
N LYS A 189 3.17 -1.67 17.27
CA LYS A 189 4.24 -2.26 18.11
C LYS A 189 4.41 -1.56 19.46
N MET A 190 3.97 -0.31 19.58
CA MET A 190 4.09 0.49 20.79
C MET A 190 2.92 0.30 21.78
N GLN A 191 1.87 -0.41 21.38
CA GLN A 191 0.73 -0.83 22.20
C GLN A 191 0.97 -2.22 22.78
#